data_AF-A0A1H8YZC0-F1
#
_entry.id   AF-A0A1H8YZC0-F1
#
_cell.length_a   1.000
_cell.length_b   1.000
_cell.length_c   1.000
_cell.angle_alpha   90.00
_cell.angle_beta   90.00
_cell.angle_gamma   90.00
#
_symmetry.space_group_name_H-M   'P 1'
#
loop_
_entity.id
_entity.type
_entity.pdbx_description
1 polymer ?
#
loop_
_entity_poly.entity_id
_entity_poly.type
_entity_poly.pdbx_seq_one_letter_code
_entity_poly.pdbx_strand_id
1 'polypeptide(L)'
;MLDTKALCKTVCRIVVAATGLPPDHVIIGDPGGPSPAGSYCAVRLQDPAQFGQAHVTQRNVPALDDPQYEDVIVRVATQFTLGFSLNFYRAGAMAYAASISEANKREPIKNIMRRDKLGWSRVSAVNNLTGLYQAAMEERAQLTLYLYGESIAEDRVQRIYRVGFEVQTEQSGAIAQGEVNGLSG
;
A
#
# COMPACT_ATOMS: atom_id res chain seq x y z
N MET A 1 -1.73 -0.52 9.90
CA MET A 1 -1.58 0.86 9.43
C MET A 1 -0.39 0.92 8.49
N LEU A 2 -0.51 1.57 7.33
CA LEU A 2 0.57 1.64 6.32
C LEU A 2 1.74 2.50 6.85
N ASP A 3 2.96 1.95 6.95
CA ASP A 3 4.13 2.72 7.39
C ASP A 3 4.64 3.62 6.24
N THR A 4 4.12 4.85 6.22
CA THR A 4 4.42 5.87 5.21
C THR A 4 5.90 6.25 5.20
N LYS A 5 6.58 6.23 6.36
CA LYS A 5 8.00 6.58 6.47
C LYS A 5 8.87 5.49 5.85
N ALA A 6 8.56 4.22 6.10
CA ALA A 6 9.26 3.09 5.47
C ALA A 6 9.08 3.07 3.94
N LEU A 7 7.87 3.38 3.46
CA LEU A 7 7.58 3.51 2.03
C LEU A 7 8.37 4.65 1.39
N CYS A 8 8.37 5.84 1.98
CA CYS A 8 9.16 6.96 1.49
C CYS A 8 10.67 6.62 1.47
N LYS A 9 11.21 5.96 2.51
CA LYS A 9 12.60 5.47 2.50
C LYS A 9 12.88 4.51 1.34
N THR A 10 11.93 3.65 1.02
CA THR A 10 12.04 2.73 -0.12
C THR A 10 12.16 3.49 -1.43
N VAL A 11 11.30 4.49 -1.61
CA VAL A 11 11.34 5.34 -2.80
C VAL A 11 12.61 6.19 -2.86
N CYS A 12 13.13 6.68 -1.73
CA CYS A 12 14.44 7.34 -1.68
C CYS A 12 15.56 6.42 -2.22
N ARG A 13 15.56 5.13 -1.86
CA ARG A 13 16.54 4.17 -2.42
C ARG A 13 16.38 3.97 -3.92
N ILE A 14 15.15 3.97 -4.43
CA ILE A 14 14.88 3.90 -5.88
C ILE A 14 15.44 5.13 -6.58
N VAL A 15 15.20 6.34 -6.02
CA VAL A 15 15.73 7.59 -6.58
C VAL A 15 17.25 7.58 -6.61
N VAL A 16 17.91 7.18 -5.52
CA VAL A 16 19.38 7.05 -5.48
C VAL A 16 19.87 6.10 -6.58
N ALA A 17 19.27 4.91 -6.69
CA ALA A 17 19.66 3.91 -7.68
C ALA A 17 19.40 4.35 -9.14
N ALA A 18 18.39 5.20 -9.38
CA ALA A 18 18.05 5.69 -10.71
C ALA A 18 18.89 6.89 -11.15
N THR A 19 19.14 7.82 -10.23
CA THR A 19 19.73 9.14 -10.52
C THR A 19 21.23 9.19 -10.24
N GLY A 20 21.75 8.31 -9.37
CA GLY A 20 23.11 8.39 -8.86
C GLY A 20 23.32 9.52 -7.85
N LEU A 21 22.26 10.22 -7.42
CA LEU A 21 22.37 11.23 -6.37
C LEU A 21 22.87 10.59 -5.07
N PRO A 22 23.71 11.28 -4.30
CA PRO A 22 24.10 10.84 -2.96
C PRO A 22 22.88 10.57 -2.07
N PRO A 23 22.90 9.54 -1.20
CA PRO A 23 21.76 9.22 -0.33
C PRO A 23 21.31 10.38 0.59
N ASP A 24 22.24 11.24 1.00
CA ASP A 24 22.02 12.44 1.81
C ASP A 24 21.39 13.59 1.01
N HIS A 25 21.39 13.52 -0.32
CA HIS A 25 20.71 14.45 -1.22
C HIS A 25 19.31 13.96 -1.64
N VAL A 26 18.84 12.83 -1.11
CA VAL A 26 17.48 12.33 -1.36
C VAL A 26 16.71 12.29 -0.04
N ILE A 27 15.86 13.28 0.16
CA ILE A 27 15.16 13.51 1.43
C ILE A 27 13.69 13.10 1.34
N ILE A 28 13.13 12.63 2.46
CA ILE A 28 11.68 12.44 2.61
C ILE A 28 11.06 13.81 2.89
N GLY A 29 9.94 14.11 2.23
CA GLY A 29 9.33 15.42 2.31
C GLY A 29 8.69 15.73 3.67
N ASP A 30 8.89 17.01 4.01
CA ASP A 30 8.55 17.80 5.20
C ASP A 30 9.44 17.62 6.44
N PRO A 31 10.61 18.28 6.44
CA PRO A 31 11.08 18.94 7.66
C PRO A 31 11.34 20.42 7.36
N GLY A 32 10.93 21.31 8.25
CA GLY A 32 11.37 22.72 8.30
C GLY A 32 12.86 22.88 8.60
N GLY A 33 13.70 22.02 8.01
CA GLY A 33 15.15 21.99 8.12
C GLY A 33 15.83 22.47 6.84
N PRO A 34 17.16 22.64 6.87
CA PRO A 34 17.91 23.18 5.74
C PRO A 34 17.88 22.22 4.55
N SER A 35 17.66 22.76 3.35
CA SER A 35 17.80 22.01 2.09
C SER A 35 19.26 21.56 1.91
N PRO A 36 19.51 20.33 1.40
CA PRO A 36 20.86 19.89 1.05
C PRO A 36 21.56 20.87 0.11
N ALA A 37 22.89 20.94 0.13
CA ALA A 37 23.67 21.73 -0.83
C ALA A 37 23.72 21.02 -2.20
N GLY A 38 23.84 21.75 -3.31
CA GLY A 38 23.84 21.16 -4.67
C GLY A 38 22.51 20.47 -5.06
N SER A 39 22.52 19.67 -6.12
CA SER A 39 21.30 19.04 -6.65
C SER A 39 20.75 17.98 -5.71
N TYR A 40 19.44 17.98 -5.50
CA TYR A 40 18.78 17.10 -4.54
C TYR A 40 17.35 16.74 -4.96
N CYS A 41 16.80 15.69 -4.34
CA CYS A 41 15.43 15.24 -4.57
C CYS A 41 14.65 15.18 -3.25
N ALA A 42 13.42 15.72 -3.24
CA ALA A 42 12.47 15.55 -2.15
C ALA A 42 11.34 14.58 -2.55
N VAL A 43 11.13 13.54 -1.74
CA VAL A 43 10.17 12.45 -1.96
C VAL A 43 8.98 12.60 -1.03
N ARG A 44 7.77 12.78 -1.57
CA ARG A 44 6.53 12.93 -0.78
C ARG A 44 5.52 11.86 -1.17
N LEU A 45 4.93 11.19 -0.18
CA LEU A 45 3.76 10.36 -0.42
C LEU A 45 2.56 11.27 -0.74
N GLN A 46 1.88 11.01 -1.84
CA GLN A 46 0.58 11.58 -2.17
C GLN A 46 -0.53 10.67 -1.64
N ASP A 47 -1.75 11.19 -1.53
CA ASP A 47 -2.87 10.44 -0.99
C ASP A 47 -3.04 9.10 -1.72
N PRO A 48 -3.12 7.98 -0.97
CA PRO A 48 -3.25 6.66 -1.57
C PRO A 48 -4.57 6.56 -2.32
N ALA A 49 -4.50 6.15 -3.60
CA ALA A 49 -5.68 5.91 -4.41
C ALA A 49 -6.07 4.42 -4.31
N GLN A 50 -7.35 4.15 -4.06
CA GLN A 50 -7.90 2.80 -4.07
C GLN A 50 -7.91 2.27 -5.51
N PHE A 51 -7.50 1.02 -5.71
CA PHE A 51 -7.40 0.43 -7.05
C PHE A 51 -7.83 -1.04 -7.03
N GLY A 52 -8.72 -1.41 -7.96
CA GLY A 52 -9.14 -2.79 -8.17
C GLY A 52 -10.19 -3.29 -7.17
N GLN A 53 -10.52 -4.58 -7.30
CA GLN A 53 -11.41 -5.30 -6.39
C GLN A 53 -10.56 -6.06 -5.37
N ALA A 54 -10.96 -6.07 -4.10
CA ALA A 54 -10.28 -6.88 -3.10
C ALA A 54 -10.44 -8.37 -3.44
N HIS A 55 -9.33 -9.11 -3.40
CA HIS A 55 -9.36 -10.55 -3.57
C HIS A 55 -9.71 -11.19 -2.23
N VAL A 56 -10.86 -11.86 -2.17
CA VAL A 56 -11.34 -12.52 -0.97
C VAL A 56 -11.15 -14.02 -1.13
N THR A 57 -10.41 -14.62 -0.21
CA THR A 57 -10.25 -16.07 -0.11
C THR A 57 -10.74 -16.55 1.25
N GLN A 58 -11.40 -17.70 1.27
CA GLN A 58 -11.89 -18.31 2.50
C GLN A 58 -11.18 -19.65 2.71
N ARG A 59 -10.82 -19.95 3.96
CA ARG A 59 -10.34 -21.28 4.35
C ARG A 59 -11.02 -21.73 5.63
N ASN A 60 -11.38 -23.00 5.66
CA ASN A 60 -11.93 -23.63 6.86
C ASN A 60 -10.80 -23.86 7.86
N VAL A 61 -11.09 -23.62 9.13
CA VAL A 61 -10.18 -23.90 10.25
C VAL A 61 -10.98 -24.50 11.40
N PRO A 62 -10.40 -25.35 12.25
CA PRO A 62 -11.09 -25.84 13.44
C PRO A 62 -11.62 -24.68 14.27
N ALA A 63 -12.85 -24.81 14.76
CA ALA A 63 -13.49 -23.77 15.55
C ALA A 63 -12.69 -23.50 16.83
N LEU A 64 -12.69 -22.24 17.28
CA LEU A 64 -12.04 -21.89 18.54
C LEU A 64 -12.71 -22.57 19.75
N ASP A 65 -14.03 -22.70 19.70
CA ASP A 65 -14.84 -23.11 20.86
C ASP A 65 -15.09 -24.63 20.92
N ASP A 66 -15.19 -25.29 19.75
CA ASP A 66 -15.32 -26.75 19.64
C ASP A 66 -14.60 -27.28 18.37
N PRO A 67 -13.46 -27.97 18.54
CA PRO A 67 -12.66 -28.46 17.42
C PRO A 67 -13.36 -29.46 16.49
N GLN A 68 -14.54 -29.96 16.83
CA GLN A 68 -15.36 -30.81 15.95
C GLN A 68 -16.05 -30.03 14.83
N TYR A 69 -16.10 -28.70 14.92
CA TYR A 69 -16.69 -27.83 13.91
C TYR A 69 -15.66 -26.92 13.24
N GLU A 70 -16.10 -26.19 12.20
CA GLU A 70 -15.24 -25.35 11.37
C GLU A 70 -15.63 -23.86 11.45
N ASP A 71 -14.71 -23.01 11.90
CA ASP A 71 -14.72 -21.57 11.66
C ASP A 71 -14.20 -21.28 10.24
N VAL A 72 -14.42 -20.07 9.73
CA VAL A 72 -13.81 -19.62 8.48
C VAL A 72 -12.83 -18.50 8.76
N ILE A 73 -11.62 -18.59 8.19
CA ILE A 73 -10.74 -17.43 8.06
C ILE A 73 -11.01 -16.80 6.70
N VAL A 74 -11.47 -15.55 6.73
CA VAL A 74 -11.65 -14.71 5.56
C VAL A 74 -10.39 -13.88 5.40
N ARG A 75 -9.64 -14.12 4.32
CA ARG A 75 -8.50 -13.31 3.93
C ARG A 75 -8.93 -12.34 2.85
N VAL A 76 -8.80 -11.05 3.12
CA VAL A 76 -9.10 -9.95 2.20
C VAL A 76 -7.78 -9.29 1.79
N ALA A 77 -7.40 -9.47 0.52
CA ALA A 77 -6.24 -8.83 -0.09
C ALA A 77 -6.70 -7.63 -0.90
N THR A 78 -6.48 -6.43 -0.36
CA THR A 78 -6.83 -5.16 -1.02
C THR A 78 -5.62 -4.61 -1.74
N GLN A 79 -5.79 -4.35 -3.04
CA GLN A 79 -4.78 -3.68 -3.85
C GLN A 79 -4.96 -2.16 -3.73
N PHE A 80 -3.85 -1.43 -3.73
CA PHE A 80 -3.87 0.03 -3.73
C PHE A 80 -2.72 0.59 -4.57
N THR A 81 -2.91 1.80 -5.08
CA THR A 81 -1.89 2.54 -5.82
C THR A 81 -1.40 3.70 -4.96
N LEU A 82 -0.09 3.74 -4.70
CA LEU A 82 0.57 4.82 -3.99
C LEU A 82 1.24 5.76 -4.99
N GLY A 83 0.87 7.04 -4.97
CA GLY A 83 1.58 8.08 -5.70
C GLY A 83 2.69 8.68 -4.84
N PHE A 84 3.90 8.80 -5.39
CA PHE A 84 5.01 9.50 -4.74
C PHE A 84 5.44 10.67 -5.61
N SER A 85 5.29 11.89 -5.10
CA SER A 85 5.81 13.08 -5.76
C SER A 85 7.31 13.19 -5.54
N LEU A 86 8.06 13.21 -6.65
CA LEU A 86 9.50 13.40 -6.68
C LEU A 86 9.77 14.81 -7.19
N ASN A 87 10.40 15.64 -6.35
CA ASN A 87 10.76 17.01 -6.69
C ASN A 87 12.29 17.12 -6.77
N PHE A 88 12.82 17.35 -7.95
CA PHE A 88 14.24 17.57 -8.20
C PHE A 88 14.53 19.06 -8.28
N TYR A 89 15.63 19.48 -7.68
CA TYR A 89 16.04 20.87 -7.57
C TYR A 89 17.49 21.05 -8.03
N ARG A 90 17.79 22.26 -8.54
CA ARG A 90 19.08 22.73 -9.05
C ARG A 90 19.56 21.98 -10.29
N ALA A 91 20.82 22.21 -10.65
CA ALA A 91 21.42 21.76 -11.90
C ALA A 91 21.15 20.27 -12.18
N GLY A 92 20.63 19.99 -13.37
CA GLY A 92 20.36 18.62 -13.82
C GLY A 92 19.04 18.05 -13.31
N ALA A 93 18.17 18.85 -12.67
CA ALA A 93 16.87 18.39 -12.19
C ALA A 93 16.06 17.69 -13.29
N MET A 94 16.06 18.21 -14.52
CA MET A 94 15.39 17.56 -15.65
C MET A 94 16.01 16.21 -16.03
N ALA A 95 17.33 16.10 -16.03
CA ALA A 95 18.03 14.85 -16.34
C ALA A 95 17.76 13.78 -15.27
N TYR A 96 17.78 14.17 -13.99
CA TYR A 96 17.43 13.27 -12.89
C TYR A 96 15.96 12.82 -12.96
N ALA A 97 15.03 13.73 -13.24
CA ALA A 97 13.63 13.39 -13.43
C ALA A 97 13.44 12.40 -14.60
N ALA A 98 14.10 12.65 -15.74
CA ALA A 98 14.06 11.75 -16.89
C ALA A 98 14.65 10.36 -16.58
N SER A 99 15.65 10.28 -15.70
CA SER A 99 16.27 9.00 -15.31
C SER A 99 15.32 8.06 -14.54
N ILE A 100 14.24 8.59 -13.95
CA ILE A 100 13.19 7.80 -13.28
C ILE A 100 12.27 7.14 -14.30
N SER A 101 12.08 7.75 -15.48
CA SER A 101 11.26 7.17 -16.55
C SER A 101 11.83 5.81 -16.93
N GLU A 102 10.99 4.77 -16.86
CA GLU A 102 11.37 3.39 -17.16
C GLU A 102 12.49 2.80 -16.27
N ALA A 103 12.76 3.41 -15.10
CA ALA A 103 13.83 2.96 -14.21
C ALA A 103 13.58 1.56 -13.63
N ASN A 104 12.32 1.12 -13.56
CA ASN A 104 11.93 -0.25 -13.19
C ASN A 104 12.59 -1.35 -14.03
N LYS A 105 13.10 -1.04 -15.22
CA LYS A 105 13.82 -2.01 -16.06
C LYS A 105 15.20 -2.35 -15.52
N ARG A 106 15.79 -1.50 -14.69
CA ARG A 106 17.13 -1.67 -14.10
C ARG A 106 17.10 -2.67 -12.94
N GLU A 107 18.07 -3.58 -12.91
CA GLU A 107 18.11 -4.66 -11.90
C GLU A 107 18.20 -4.17 -10.44
N PRO A 108 18.98 -3.12 -10.09
CA PRO A 108 19.02 -2.60 -8.72
C PRO A 108 17.63 -2.17 -8.21
N ILE A 109 16.80 -1.60 -9.09
CA ILE A 109 15.47 -1.12 -8.74
C ILE A 109 14.51 -2.29 -8.59
N LYS A 110 14.56 -3.29 -9.49
CA LYS A 110 13.79 -4.53 -9.32
C LYS A 110 14.09 -5.22 -8.00
N ASN A 111 15.35 -5.28 -7.58
CA ASN A 111 15.74 -5.88 -6.31
C ASN A 111 15.17 -5.13 -5.09
N ILE A 112 15.17 -3.79 -5.12
CA ILE A 112 14.53 -2.97 -4.08
C ILE A 112 13.02 -3.28 -4.03
N MET A 113 12.37 -3.29 -5.19
CA MET A 113 10.92 -3.52 -5.31
C MET A 113 10.50 -4.91 -4.85
N ARG A 114 11.24 -5.96 -5.23
CA ARG A 114 10.96 -7.34 -4.80
C ARG A 114 11.11 -7.50 -3.27
N ARG A 115 12.19 -6.94 -2.70
CA ARG A 115 12.44 -6.98 -1.25
C ARG A 115 11.31 -6.31 -0.48
N ASP A 116 10.88 -5.14 -0.96
CA ASP A 116 9.90 -4.31 -0.26
C ASP A 116 8.44 -4.62 -0.69
N LYS A 117 8.23 -5.68 -1.50
CA LYS A 117 6.93 -6.15 -2.01
C LYS A 117 6.09 -5.08 -2.72
N LEU A 118 6.74 -4.26 -3.54
CA LEU A 118 6.09 -3.20 -4.32
C LEU A 118 6.09 -3.54 -5.81
N GLY A 119 4.99 -3.19 -6.50
CA GLY A 119 4.88 -3.25 -7.96
C GLY A 119 5.08 -1.87 -8.59
N TRP A 120 5.54 -1.81 -9.83
CA TRP A 120 5.65 -0.55 -10.58
C TRP A 120 4.39 -0.37 -11.41
N SER A 121 3.68 0.75 -11.22
CA SER A 121 2.49 1.06 -12.01
C SER A 121 2.86 1.90 -13.21
N ARG A 122 3.24 3.16 -12.98
CA ARG A 122 3.55 4.13 -14.01
C ARG A 122 4.34 5.30 -13.44
N VAL A 123 4.85 6.14 -14.33
CA VAL A 123 5.45 7.44 -14.02
C VAL A 123 4.68 8.51 -14.76
N SER A 124 4.38 9.64 -14.12
CA SER A 124 3.76 10.79 -14.81
C SER A 124 4.73 11.42 -15.81
N ALA A 125 4.22 12.29 -16.67
CA ALA A 125 5.09 13.19 -17.44
C ALA A 125 5.99 14.00 -16.49
N VAL A 126 7.20 14.32 -16.96
CA VAL A 126 8.13 15.21 -16.24
C VAL A 126 7.67 16.64 -16.44
N ASN A 127 7.33 17.31 -15.35
CA ASN A 127 6.97 18.72 -15.34
C ASN A 127 8.23 19.56 -15.13
N ASN A 128 8.58 20.37 -16.14
CA ASN A 128 9.64 21.37 -15.99
C ASN A 128 9.04 22.62 -15.32
N LEU A 129 9.40 22.84 -14.05
CA LEU A 129 8.92 23.96 -13.25
C LEU A 129 9.87 25.16 -13.27
N THR A 130 11.04 25.02 -13.89
CA THR A 130 12.06 26.07 -14.03
C THR A 130 11.49 27.34 -14.69
N GLY A 131 10.66 27.17 -15.71
CA GLY A 131 10.05 28.31 -16.44
C GLY A 131 8.82 28.91 -15.77
N LEU A 132 8.18 28.19 -14.84
CA LEU A 132 6.92 28.61 -14.21
C LEU A 132 7.17 29.58 -13.03
N TYR A 133 8.32 29.46 -12.38
CA TYR A 133 8.75 30.35 -11.29
C TYR A 133 9.85 31.31 -11.78
N GLN A 134 9.50 32.29 -12.61
CA GLN A 134 10.43 33.28 -13.18
C GLN A 134 11.28 34.05 -12.13
N ALA A 135 10.89 34.04 -10.85
CA ALA A 135 11.61 34.68 -9.75
C ALA A 135 12.68 33.80 -9.07
N ALA A 136 12.70 32.49 -9.33
CA ALA A 136 13.70 31.58 -8.77
C ALA A 136 14.57 31.03 -9.90
N MET A 137 15.83 31.47 -10.00
CA MET A 137 16.83 30.99 -10.96
C MET A 137 17.25 29.51 -10.72
N GLU A 138 16.43 28.72 -10.04
CA GLU A 138 16.73 27.34 -9.66
C GLU A 138 15.99 26.39 -10.61
N GLU A 139 16.75 25.54 -11.32
CA GLU A 139 16.17 24.48 -12.14
C GLU A 139 15.32 23.56 -11.26
N ARG A 140 14.10 23.25 -11.70
CA ARG A 140 13.17 22.41 -10.94
C ARG A 140 12.39 21.50 -11.87
N ALA A 141 12.35 20.23 -11.51
CA ALA A 141 11.57 19.22 -12.21
C ALA A 141 10.74 18.41 -11.22
N GLN A 142 9.52 18.08 -11.60
CA GLN A 142 8.62 17.27 -10.78
C GLN A 142 8.02 16.13 -11.60
N LEU A 143 7.90 14.97 -10.99
CA LEU A 143 7.09 13.87 -11.51
C LEU A 143 6.46 13.08 -10.37
N THR A 144 5.47 12.26 -10.68
CA THR A 144 4.87 11.31 -9.74
C THR A 144 5.20 9.89 -10.16
N LEU A 145 5.78 9.12 -9.24
CA LEU A 145 5.97 7.68 -9.35
C LEU A 145 4.80 6.96 -8.70
N TYR A 146 4.12 6.09 -9.45
CA TYR A 146 3.02 5.28 -8.95
C TYR A 146 3.49 3.84 -8.71
N LEU A 147 3.32 3.35 -7.49
CA LEU A 147 3.63 1.98 -7.09
C LEU A 147 2.37 1.23 -6.66
N TYR A 148 2.31 -0.06 -6.95
CA TYR A 148 1.30 -0.97 -6.43
C TYR A 148 1.74 -1.56 -5.10
N GLY A 149 0.79 -1.65 -4.17
CA GLY A 149 0.93 -2.40 -2.93
C GLY A 149 -0.28 -3.29 -2.68
N GLU A 150 -0.08 -4.30 -1.84
CA GLU A 150 -1.13 -5.19 -1.34
C GLU A 150 -1.22 -5.07 0.18
N SER A 151 -2.43 -4.91 0.71
CA SER A 151 -2.71 -5.00 2.15
C SER A 151 -3.54 -6.23 2.38
N ILE A 152 -3.09 -7.10 3.28
CA ILE A 152 -3.77 -8.34 3.63
C ILE A 152 -4.36 -8.17 5.02
N ALA A 153 -5.67 -8.34 5.13
CA ALA A 153 -6.36 -8.50 6.40
C ALA A 153 -6.89 -9.94 6.50
N GLU A 154 -6.76 -10.55 7.66
CA GLU A 154 -7.31 -11.87 7.96
C GLU A 154 -8.20 -11.77 9.19
N ASP A 155 -9.46 -12.12 9.03
CA ASP A 155 -10.43 -12.16 10.12
C ASP A 155 -10.96 -13.59 10.25
N ARG A 156 -11.05 -14.07 11.50
CA ARG A 156 -11.73 -15.32 11.82
C ARG A 156 -13.21 -15.02 12.08
N VAL A 157 -14.08 -15.61 11.27
CA VAL A 157 -15.53 -15.52 11.41
C VAL A 157 -16.01 -16.79 12.07
N GLN A 158 -16.64 -16.64 13.24
CA GLN A 158 -17.31 -17.74 13.91
C GLN A 158 -18.57 -18.13 13.15
N ARG A 159 -18.72 -19.42 12.88
CA ARG A 159 -19.95 -19.96 12.28
C ARG A 159 -20.92 -20.37 13.38
N ILE A 160 -22.22 -20.15 13.15
CA ILE A 160 -23.27 -20.68 14.02
C ILE A 160 -23.41 -22.18 13.72
N TYR A 161 -22.93 -23.00 14.64
CA TYR A 161 -22.95 -24.47 14.50
C TYR A 161 -24.33 -25.07 14.76
N ARG A 162 -25.03 -24.52 15.76
CA ARG A 162 -26.36 -24.97 16.19
C ARG A 162 -27.18 -23.80 16.69
N VAL A 163 -28.48 -23.85 16.43
CA VAL A 163 -29.47 -23.00 17.08
C VAL A 163 -30.46 -23.92 17.78
N GLY A 164 -30.51 -23.83 19.11
CA GLY A 164 -31.54 -24.47 19.91
C GLY A 164 -32.81 -23.63 19.91
N PHE A 165 -33.97 -24.27 19.77
CA PHE A 165 -35.25 -23.61 19.97
C PHE A 165 -36.06 -24.36 21.03
N GLU A 166 -36.86 -23.58 21.76
CA GLU A 166 -37.80 -24.08 22.75
C GLU A 166 -39.16 -23.47 22.45
N VAL A 167 -40.15 -24.32 22.19
CA VAL A 167 -41.54 -23.88 22.00
C VAL A 167 -42.34 -24.33 23.21
N GLN A 168 -42.86 -23.35 23.94
CA GLN A 168 -43.76 -23.57 25.07
C GLN A 168 -45.18 -23.13 24.68
N THR A 169 -46.12 -24.07 24.69
CA THR A 169 -47.55 -23.76 24.45
C THR A 169 -48.26 -23.44 25.77
N GLU A 170 -49.09 -22.41 25.78
CA GLU A 170 -49.79 -21.92 26.99
C GLU A 170 -50.74 -22.96 27.63
N GLN A 171 -51.19 -23.96 26.88
CA GLN A 171 -52.28 -24.85 27.29
C GLN A 171 -51.88 -26.18 27.93
N SER A 172 -50.61 -26.60 27.89
CA SER A 172 -50.24 -27.95 28.37
C SER A 172 -48.89 -28.06 29.08
N GLY A 173 -48.13 -26.97 29.24
CA GLY A 173 -46.79 -27.03 29.87
C GLY A 173 -45.81 -27.97 29.15
N ALA A 174 -46.18 -28.50 27.98
CA ALA A 174 -45.33 -29.35 27.17
C ALA A 174 -44.28 -28.48 26.49
N ILE A 175 -43.03 -28.82 26.76
CA ILE A 175 -41.87 -28.15 26.21
C ILE A 175 -41.37 -29.01 25.05
N ALA A 176 -41.41 -28.48 23.83
CA ALA A 176 -40.74 -29.09 22.69
C ALA A 176 -39.37 -28.42 22.52
N GLN A 177 -38.30 -29.20 22.64
CA GLN A 177 -36.92 -28.77 22.42
C GLN A 177 -36.34 -29.48 21.20
N GLY A 178 -35.59 -28.75 20.39
CA GLY A 178 -34.92 -29.30 19.22
C GLY A 178 -33.68 -28.48 18.87
N GLU A 179 -32.71 -29.13 18.23
CA GLU A 179 -31.53 -28.48 17.69
C GLU A 179 -31.59 -28.52 16.17
N VAL A 180 -31.32 -27.37 15.53
CA VAL A 180 -31.10 -27.31 14.09
C VAL A 180 -29.61 -27.09 13.86
N ASN A 181 -28.98 -28.05 13.19
CA ASN A 181 -27.59 -27.93 12.76
C ASN A 181 -27.50 -26.94 11.60
N GLY A 182 -26.56 -25.99 11.70
CA GLY A 182 -26.25 -25.08 10.60
C GLY A 182 -25.77 -25.87 9.39
N LEU A 183 -26.33 -25.59 8.20
CA LEU A 183 -25.89 -26.20 6.94
C LEU A 183 -24.39 -25.92 6.73
N SER A 184 -23.57 -26.96 6.85
CA SER A 184 -22.19 -26.98 6.38
C SER A 184 -22.21 -27.06 4.85
N GLY A 185 -22.38 -25.90 4.23
CA GLY A 185 -22.05 -25.67 2.82
C GLY A 185 -20.56 -25.48 2.62
#